data_AF-A0A7G8DRT6-F1
#
_entry.id   AF-A0A7G8DRT6-F1
#
_cell.length_a   1.000
_cell.length_b   1.000
_cell.length_c   1.000
_cell.angle_alpha   90.00
_cell.angle_beta   90.00
_cell.angle_gamma   90.00
#
_symmetry.space_group_name_H-M   'P 1'
#
loop_
_entity.id
_entity.type
_entity.pdbx_description
1 polymer ?
#
loop_
_entity_poly.entity_id
_entity_poly.type
_entity_poly.pdbx_seq_one_letter_code
_entity_poly.pdbx_strand_id
1 'polypeptide(L)' 'MFDSQAQLLSSRPNVVDLYLETTCSGSISETAYQSLMCLEQSADKIDQKLILHLKNRVMQGSILVTSTLT' A
#
# COMPACT_ATOMS: atom_id res chain seq x y z
N MET A 1 -18.68 -26.65 3.87
CA MET A 1 -18.26 -25.80 2.74
C MET A 1 -18.26 -24.36 3.24
N PHE A 2 -17.16 -23.88 3.81
CA PHE A 2 -17.07 -22.53 4.40
C PHE A 2 -15.72 -21.84 4.09
N ASP A 3 -15.12 -22.14 2.94
CA ASP A 3 -13.78 -21.66 2.59
C ASP A 3 -13.75 -20.71 1.38
N SER A 4 -14.85 -20.02 1.09
CA SER A 4 -14.91 -19.06 -0.02
C SER A 4 -14.70 -17.61 0.40
N GLN A 5 -14.78 -17.29 1.70
CA GLN A 5 -14.56 -15.92 2.20
C GLN A 5 -13.11 -15.66 2.64
N ALA A 6 -12.39 -16.70 3.09
CA ALA A 6 -10.97 -16.57 3.46
C ALA A 6 -10.07 -16.25 2.26
N GLN A 7 -10.40 -16.76 1.06
CA GLN A 7 -9.68 -16.47 -0.17
C GLN A 7 -9.99 -15.09 -0.77
N LEU A 8 -11.08 -14.43 -0.36
CA LEU A 8 -11.44 -13.09 -0.84
C LEU A 8 -10.79 -11.98 0.00
N LEU A 9 -10.42 -12.28 1.26
CA LEU A 9 -9.66 -11.37 2.12
C LEU A 9 -8.16 -11.35 1.78
N SER A 10 -7.64 -12.39 1.16
CA SER A 10 -6.23 -12.52 0.74
C SER A 10 -5.85 -11.70 -0.50
N SER A 11 -6.78 -10.97 -1.14
CA SER A 11 -6.44 -10.08 -2.27
C SER A 11 -6.40 -8.60 -1.91
N ARG A 12 -6.67 -8.23 -0.66
CA ARG A 12 -6.43 -6.85 -0.22
C ARG A 12 -4.93 -6.68 0.02
N PRO A 13 -4.31 -5.63 -0.56
CA PRO A 13 -2.93 -5.32 -0.22
C PRO A 13 -2.83 -5.11 1.28
N ASN A 14 -2.01 -5.91 1.95
CA ASN A 14 -1.73 -5.71 3.36
C ASN A 14 -0.93 -4.40 3.48
N VAL A 15 -1.59 -3.36 3.96
CA VAL A 15 -1.02 -2.01 4.09
C VAL A 15 0.26 -2.05 4.94
N VAL A 16 0.30 -2.91 5.97
CA VAL A 16 1.46 -3.08 6.84
C VAL A 16 2.65 -3.68 6.06
N ASP A 17 2.42 -4.74 5.28
CA ASP A 17 3.49 -5.36 4.51
C ASP A 17 4.07 -4.40 3.47
N LEU A 18 3.19 -3.70 2.73
CA LEU A 18 3.60 -2.68 1.76
C LEU A 18 4.36 -1.53 2.43
N TYR A 19 3.92 -1.12 3.62
CA TYR A 19 4.59 -0.08 4.39
C TYR A 19 6.01 -0.49 4.80
N LEU A 20 6.17 -1.70 5.33
CA LEU A 20 7.45 -2.24 5.74
C LEU A 20 8.39 -2.40 4.54
N GLU A 21 7.91 -3.02 3.46
CA GLU A 21 8.68 -3.20 2.24
C GLU A 21 9.14 -1.87 1.64
N THR A 22 8.22 -0.91 1.51
CA THR A 22 8.54 0.42 0.97
C THR A 22 9.52 1.18 1.85
N THR A 23 9.38 1.07 3.18
CA THR A 23 10.28 1.73 4.12
C THR A 23 11.68 1.13 4.06
N CYS A 24 11.81 -0.18 3.88
CA CYS A 24 13.09 -0.87 3.74
C CYS A 24 13.75 -0.63 2.38
N SER A 25 12.99 -0.67 1.29
CA SER A 25 13.52 -0.55 -0.08
C SER A 25 13.73 0.91 -0.52
N GLY A 26 12.99 1.86 0.06
CA GLY A 26 12.95 3.24 -0.40
C GLY A 26 12.17 3.44 -1.70
N SER A 27 11.41 2.42 -2.14
CA SER A 27 10.63 2.47 -3.38
C SER A 27 9.30 1.74 -3.24
N ILE A 28 8.31 2.15 -4.02
CA ILE A 28 7.01 1.49 -4.12
C ILE A 28 6.61 1.40 -5.58
N SER A 29 6.01 0.28 -6.00
CA SER A 29 5.49 0.19 -7.37
C SER A 29 4.30 1.13 -7.57
N GLU A 30 4.13 1.64 -8.77
CA GLU A 30 3.01 2.52 -9.11
C GLU A 30 1.65 1.86 -8.81
N THR A 31 1.50 0.57 -9.12
CA THR A 31 0.29 -0.20 -8.84
C THR A 31 -0.01 -0.32 -7.35
N ALA A 32 1.02 -0.60 -6.53
CA ALA A 32 0.86 -0.67 -5.08
C ALA A 32 0.51 0.72 -4.51
N TYR A 33 1.19 1.77 -4.98
CA TYR A 33 0.92 3.13 -4.56
C TYR A 33 -0.52 3.57 -4.88
N GLN A 34 -0.99 3.33 -6.11
CA GLN A 34 -2.38 3.62 -6.50
C GLN A 34 -3.38 2.81 -5.65
N SER A 35 -3.08 1.55 -5.35
CA SER A 35 -3.92 0.71 -4.49
C SER A 35 -4.06 1.30 -3.09
N LEU A 36 -2.98 1.80 -2.49
CA LEU A 36 -3.01 2.49 -1.19
C LEU A 36 -3.84 3.78 -1.25
N MET A 37 -3.75 4.56 -2.34
CA MET A 37 -4.55 5.79 -2.49
C MET A 37 -6.05 5.50 -2.56
N CYS A 38 -6.45 4.41 -3.22
CA CYS A 38 -7.85 3.98 -3.25
C CYS A 38 -8.37 3.55 -1.85
N LEU A 39 -7.48 3.07 -0.98
CA LEU A 39 -7.82 2.64 0.38
C LEU A 39 -7.82 3.78 1.41
N GLU A 40 -7.18 4.92 1.12
CA GLU A 40 -6.92 6.01 2.08
C GLU A 40 -8.17 6.47 2.87
N GLN A 41 -9.36 6.51 2.27
CA GLN A 41 -10.58 6.96 2.95
C GLN A 41 -11.41 5.84 3.58
N SER A 42 -11.18 4.58 3.17
CA SER A 42 -12.00 3.42 3.58
C SER A 42 -11.27 2.44 4.52
N ALA A 43 -9.96 2.59 4.66
CA ALA A 43 -9.15 1.81 5.60
C ALA A 43 -9.42 2.19 7.06
N ASP A 44 -8.99 1.35 8.00
CA ASP A 44 -9.06 1.69 9.42
C ASP A 44 -8.06 2.80 9.80
N LYS A 45 -8.20 3.37 11.00
CA LYS A 45 -7.38 4.51 11.45
C LYS A 45 -5.88 4.23 11.49
N ILE A 46 -5.45 2.98 11.64
CA ILE A 46 -4.02 2.62 11.68
C ILE A 46 -3.50 2.61 10.25
N ASP A 47 -4.18 1.89 9.36
CA ASP A 47 -3.83 1.83 7.94
C ASP A 47 -3.86 3.20 7.27
N GLN A 48 -4.86 4.03 7.59
CA GLN A 48 -4.93 5.43 7.13
C GLN A 48 -3.67 6.23 7.48
N LYS A 49 -3.15 6.07 8.70
CA LYS A 49 -1.92 6.76 9.12
C LYS A 49 -0.70 6.26 8.35
N LEU A 50 -0.61 4.96 8.09
CA LEU A 50 0.47 4.36 7.29
C LEU A 50 0.43 4.86 5.84
N ILE A 51 -0.76 4.85 5.23
CA ILE A 51 -0.98 5.35 3.86
C ILE A 51 -0.61 6.83 3.76
N LEU A 52 -1.10 7.67 4.68
CA LEU A 52 -0.80 9.09 4.71
C LEU A 52 0.70 9.35 4.89
N HIS A 53 1.37 8.57 5.74
CA HIS A 53 2.81 8.68 5.94
C HIS A 53 3.59 8.35 4.67
N LEU A 54 3.25 7.26 3.97
CA LEU A 54 3.87 6.90 2.69
C LEU A 54 3.64 7.96 1.62
N LYS A 55 2.40 8.46 1.49
CA LYS A 55 2.04 9.54 0.57
C LYS A 55 2.90 10.78 0.78
N ASN A 56 3.06 11.21 2.03
CA ASN A 56 3.90 12.36 2.36
C ASN A 56 5.37 12.11 1.99
N ARG A 57 5.90 10.91 2.26
CA ARG A 57 7.28 10.56 1.91
C ARG A 57 7.51 10.49 0.40
N VAL A 58 6.52 10.06 -0.37
CA VAL A 58 6.54 10.12 -1.84
C VAL A 58 6.54 11.58 -2.31
N MET A 59 5.67 12.43 -1.77
CA MET A 59 5.63 13.87 -2.11
C MET A 59 6.92 14.61 -1.76
N GLN A 60 7.62 14.16 -0.71
CA GLN A 60 8.93 14.68 -0.30
C GLN A 60 10.09 14.12 -1.14
N GLY A 61 9.83 13.20 -2.07
CA GLY A 61 10.86 12.53 -2.88
C GLY A 61 11.73 11.54 -2.09
N SER A 62 11.33 11.18 -0.87
CA SER A 62 12.04 10.23 0.00
C SER A 62 11.70 8.77 -0.29
N ILE A 63 10.66 8.52 -1.08
CA ILE A 63 10.30 7.21 -1.63
C ILE A 63 10.11 7.41 -3.13
N LEU A 64 10.74 6.55 -3.93
CA LEU A 64 10.57 6.55 -5.38
C LEU A 64 9.35 5.71 -5.76
N VAL A 65 8.43 6.28 -6.53
CA VAL A 65 7.38 5.49 -7.19
C VAL A 65 7.95 4.93 -8.49
N THR A 66 8.02 3.61 -8.59
CA THR A 66 8.57 2.93 -9.76
C THR A 66 7.42 2.43 -10.64
N SER A 67 7.39 2.91 -11.88
CA SER A 67 6.55 2.32 -12.91
C SER A 67 7.29 1.12 -13.51
N THR A 68 6.66 -0.05 -13.55
CA THR A 68 7.13 -1.13 -14.41
C THR A 68 6.87 -0.72 -15.86
N LEU A 69 7.84 -0.05 -16.48
CA LEU A 69 7.92 0.05 -17.94
C LEU A 69 8.36 -1.33 -18.45
N THR A 70 7.39 -2.19 -18.76
CA THR A 70 7.56 -3.27 -19.73
C THR A 70 7.19 -2.78 -21.11
#